data_AF-A0A2E5F8H4-F1
#
_entry.id   AF-A0A2E5F8H4-F1
#
_cell.length_a   1.000
_cell.length_b   1.000
_cell.length_c   1.000
_cell.angle_alpha   90.00
_cell.angle_beta   90.00
_cell.angle_gamma   90.00
#
_symmetry.space_group_name_H-M   'P 1'
#
loop_
_entity.id
_entity.type
_entity.pdbx_description
1 polymer ?
#
loop_
_entity_poly.entity_id
_entity_poly.type
_entity_poly.pdbx_seq_one_letter_code
_entity_poly.pdbx_strand_id
1 'polypeptide(L)'
;MGKQTGLSLNLRRRSWFSGALLRQALLGVILVLDSYIGLVHGLGIVQSVGIFTGQMKWLALSVEMMCGGVVLLRMLLNCATSTWKSSLVVVAPILVVLIFFAVLDSLLTGLGRTATINFNLSSIGMSSLYWAAVYLSIAIGLTLTYKVQHFANFAQAELMLIGSYVALTLMWSDRFFPTSDAPKDGVLDWDLLLWAGVTAFFIAGIIGLATDSLVYQRLREKMGTPQVMMIASLGVSMVIRAVLFMRYSAGTFRFVPDRDWRLTSATIDVPTERVQLHLGDRVASPLMELAPSVSSYGFPYSKAALVVGIFSALAVLLFLLHRTRLGRQMRAVADNPDLAASSGINVGMVHRITAFLSGGIAGLGGALLAAILPINPELGLMLLLPAFAVIVLGTIGSVPGVILGALIVGLLRAISEPILVGAGNALDRPTASGFAEVMPFVFLVGILLLAPKGIGAALESWNIERIRKRRRSNRSEHSFFRFWTHVISNPVSALQHAVWPFFDRLGVGIDWVGGVLKSIIELIWSLPLMGLHKARLVIGVCITPVAKCRARIHSGISNRVHIATDTDRGSWILFGIIFAVLVVVVWLLPSVTPLTKTLQVARIVTLVGIFGLA
;
A
#
# COMPACT_ATOMS: atom_id res chain seq x y z
N MET A 1 -24.69 24.15 41.70
CA MET A 1 -24.46 24.92 40.47
C MET A 1 -23.37 24.18 39.68
N GLY A 2 -23.61 23.37 38.67
CA GLY A 2 -24.61 23.43 37.60
C GLY A 2 -23.87 23.74 36.29
N LYS A 3 -23.37 22.71 35.58
CA LYS A 3 -23.24 22.66 34.10
C LYS A 3 -22.59 21.36 33.60
N GLN A 4 -23.37 20.66 32.76
CA GLN A 4 -22.97 19.84 31.61
C GLN A 4 -22.38 18.44 31.83
N THR A 5 -23.19 17.56 32.41
CA THR A 5 -23.25 16.15 32.01
C THR A 5 -24.10 16.03 30.74
N GLY A 6 -23.47 16.02 29.57
CA GLY A 6 -24.21 16.05 28.30
C GLY A 6 -23.36 15.82 27.05
N LEU A 7 -22.44 14.86 27.08
CA LEU A 7 -21.87 14.30 25.86
C LEU A 7 -22.53 12.95 25.60
N SER A 8 -23.76 13.03 25.12
CA SER A 8 -24.41 11.92 24.45
C SER A 8 -23.52 11.50 23.28
N LEU A 9 -23.00 10.28 23.37
CA LEU A 9 -22.43 9.55 22.25
C LEU A 9 -23.53 9.45 21.19
N ASN A 10 -23.56 10.41 20.25
CA ASN A 10 -24.27 10.33 18.99
C ASN A 10 -23.64 9.21 18.15
N LEU A 11 -23.88 7.95 18.54
CA LEU A 11 -23.81 6.82 17.64
C LEU A 11 -24.99 6.96 16.68
N ARG A 12 -24.82 7.84 15.69
CA ARG A 12 -25.71 7.96 14.54
C ARG A 12 -25.68 6.60 13.83
N ARG A 13 -26.58 5.68 14.20
CA ARG A 13 -26.97 4.55 13.34
C ARG A 13 -27.50 5.19 12.06
N ARG A 14 -26.63 5.40 11.06
CA ARG A 14 -27.08 5.69 9.71
C ARG A 14 -27.87 4.46 9.29
N SER A 15 -29.19 4.57 9.30
CA SER A 15 -30.03 3.60 8.60
C SER A 15 -29.59 3.56 7.15
N TRP A 16 -29.71 2.40 6.51
CA TRP A 16 -29.36 2.17 5.11
C TRP A 16 -30.01 3.17 4.13
N PHE A 17 -31.01 3.93 4.61
CA PHE A 17 -31.90 4.80 3.83
C PHE A 17 -31.63 6.31 3.96
N SER A 18 -30.43 6.76 4.34
CA SER A 18 -30.14 8.19 4.18
C SER A 18 -30.06 8.53 2.68
N GLY A 19 -30.82 9.53 2.21
CA GLY A 19 -30.92 9.85 0.77
C GLY A 19 -29.58 10.15 0.08
N ALA A 20 -28.56 10.57 0.82
CA ALA A 20 -27.21 10.75 0.30
C ALA A 20 -26.48 9.41 0.00
N LEU A 21 -26.68 8.38 0.83
CA LEU A 21 -26.11 7.04 0.61
C LEU A 21 -26.77 6.34 -0.59
N LEU A 22 -28.09 6.46 -0.71
CA LEU A 22 -28.84 5.90 -1.85
C LEU A 22 -28.38 6.51 -3.19
N ARG A 23 -28.12 7.82 -3.23
CA ARG A 23 -27.58 8.50 -4.42
C ARG A 23 -26.18 7.99 -4.81
N GLN A 24 -25.31 7.74 -3.83
CA GLN A 24 -23.98 7.19 -4.08
C GLN A 24 -24.04 5.75 -4.60
N ALA A 25 -24.97 4.94 -4.06
CA ALA A 25 -25.22 3.57 -4.53
C ALA A 25 -25.68 3.57 -5.99
N LEU A 26 -26.71 4.38 -6.30
CA LEU A 26 -27.26 4.49 -7.64
C LEU A 26 -26.20 4.98 -8.63
N LEU A 27 -25.43 6.02 -8.27
CA LEU A 27 -24.36 6.54 -9.12
C LEU A 27 -23.30 5.46 -9.39
N GLY A 28 -22.85 4.74 -8.35
CA GLY A 28 -21.87 3.66 -8.51
C GLY A 28 -22.36 2.54 -9.43
N VAL A 29 -23.62 2.10 -9.26
CA VAL A 29 -24.23 1.05 -10.11
C VAL A 29 -24.37 1.52 -11.55
N ILE A 30 -24.85 2.76 -11.77
CA ILE A 30 -25.00 3.33 -13.12
C ILE A 30 -23.66 3.40 -13.84
N LEU A 31 -22.60 3.89 -13.18
CA LEU A 31 -21.28 3.98 -13.79
C LEU A 31 -20.73 2.60 -14.18
N VAL A 32 -20.87 1.59 -13.31
CA VAL A 32 -20.39 0.23 -13.60
C VAL A 32 -21.18 -0.41 -14.75
N LEU A 33 -22.51 -0.24 -14.78
CA LEU A 33 -23.34 -0.82 -15.83
C LEU A 33 -23.12 -0.12 -17.19
N ASP A 34 -23.07 1.22 -17.23
CA ASP A 34 -22.85 1.96 -18.48
C ASP A 34 -21.49 1.61 -19.10
N SER A 35 -20.45 1.60 -18.27
CA SER A 35 -19.10 1.24 -18.72
C SER A 35 -18.97 -0.22 -19.13
N TYR A 36 -19.60 -1.17 -18.43
CA TYR A 36 -19.62 -2.59 -18.83
C TYR A 36 -20.27 -2.80 -20.19
N ILE A 37 -21.45 -2.20 -20.42
CA ILE A 37 -22.15 -2.29 -21.71
C ILE A 37 -21.32 -1.58 -22.79
N GLY A 38 -20.67 -0.46 -22.46
CA GLY A 38 -19.80 0.27 -23.38
C GLY A 38 -18.55 -0.51 -23.80
N LEU A 39 -17.95 -1.28 -22.87
CA LEU A 39 -16.79 -2.12 -23.13
C LEU A 39 -17.16 -3.34 -23.97
N VAL A 40 -18.19 -4.10 -23.56
CA VAL A 40 -18.48 -5.41 -24.15
C VAL A 40 -19.36 -5.31 -25.41
N HIS A 41 -20.43 -4.51 -25.35
CA HIS A 41 -21.46 -4.44 -26.40
C HIS A 41 -21.30 -3.21 -27.31
N GLY A 42 -20.38 -2.30 -26.97
CA GLY A 42 -20.20 -1.07 -27.74
C GLY A 42 -21.38 -0.10 -27.64
N LEU A 43 -22.15 -0.13 -26.55
CA LEU A 43 -23.30 0.74 -26.31
C LEU A 43 -23.14 1.43 -24.95
N GLY A 44 -23.31 2.75 -24.85
CA GLY A 44 -23.18 3.47 -23.57
C GLY A 44 -23.16 4.98 -23.71
N ILE A 45 -23.22 5.72 -22.60
CA ILE A 45 -23.24 7.19 -22.58
C ILE A 45 -21.93 7.74 -23.16
N VAL A 46 -20.78 7.24 -22.69
CA VAL A 46 -19.46 7.68 -23.19
C VAL A 46 -19.30 7.40 -24.69
N GLN A 47 -19.86 6.30 -25.18
CA GLN A 47 -19.77 5.92 -26.58
C GLN A 47 -20.76 6.69 -27.47
N SER A 48 -21.96 6.97 -26.99
CA SER A 48 -22.98 7.74 -27.71
C SER A 48 -22.63 9.23 -27.84
N VAL A 49 -21.87 9.76 -26.87
CA VAL A 49 -21.41 11.15 -26.87
C VAL A 49 -20.26 11.40 -27.87
N GLY A 50 -19.51 10.36 -28.28
CA GLY A 50 -18.53 10.45 -29.36
C GLY A 50 -17.29 11.34 -29.12
N ILE A 51 -17.09 11.84 -27.89
CA ILE A 51 -15.97 12.74 -27.54
C ILE A 51 -14.60 12.01 -27.61
N PHE A 52 -14.55 10.73 -27.24
CA PHE A 52 -13.30 9.96 -27.20
C PHE A 52 -13.25 8.92 -28.32
N THR A 53 -12.16 8.91 -29.08
CA THR A 53 -11.95 7.98 -30.21
C THR A 53 -10.72 7.08 -30.00
N GLY A 54 -10.68 5.94 -30.68
CA GLY A 54 -9.54 5.01 -30.65
C GLY A 54 -9.25 4.45 -29.25
N GLN A 55 -7.97 4.46 -28.84
CA GLN A 55 -7.52 3.93 -27.54
C GLN A 55 -8.04 4.73 -26.34
N MET A 56 -8.30 6.03 -26.51
CA MET A 56 -8.81 6.89 -25.42
C MET A 56 -10.22 6.50 -24.99
N LYS A 57 -11.04 5.99 -25.92
CA LYS A 57 -12.38 5.46 -25.62
C LYS A 57 -12.30 4.32 -24.60
N TRP A 58 -11.45 3.34 -24.89
CA TRP A 58 -11.26 2.15 -24.04
C TRP A 58 -10.70 2.51 -22.66
N LEU A 59 -9.78 3.48 -22.61
CA LEU A 59 -9.25 4.00 -21.36
C LEU A 59 -10.34 4.72 -20.54
N ALA A 60 -11.14 5.59 -21.15
CA ALA A 60 -12.21 6.33 -20.48
C ALA A 60 -13.25 5.37 -19.86
N LEU A 61 -13.71 4.37 -20.61
CA LEU A 61 -14.66 3.37 -20.13
C LEU A 61 -14.09 2.51 -18.99
N SER A 62 -12.80 2.14 -19.07
CA SER A 62 -12.14 1.39 -17.99
C SER A 62 -12.02 2.21 -16.71
N VAL A 63 -11.67 3.49 -16.83
CA VAL A 63 -11.60 4.43 -15.69
C VAL A 63 -12.99 4.66 -15.09
N GLU A 64 -14.01 4.80 -15.93
CA GLU A 64 -15.40 4.94 -15.48
C GLU A 64 -15.85 3.73 -14.65
N MET A 65 -15.58 2.51 -15.15
CA MET A 65 -15.93 1.28 -14.44
C MET A 65 -15.18 1.14 -13.13
N MET A 66 -13.89 1.47 -13.12
CA MET A 66 -13.06 1.43 -11.91
C MET A 66 -13.54 2.44 -10.86
N CYS A 67 -13.86 3.66 -11.27
CA CYS A 67 -14.45 4.68 -10.40
C CYS A 67 -15.81 4.22 -9.82
N GLY A 68 -16.69 3.66 -10.64
CA GLY A 68 -17.97 3.10 -10.20
C GLY A 68 -17.80 2.00 -9.14
N GLY A 69 -16.88 1.07 -9.38
CA GLY A 69 -16.56 0.00 -8.43
C GLY A 69 -16.01 0.53 -7.10
N VAL A 70 -15.10 1.50 -7.13
CA VAL A 70 -14.54 2.13 -5.92
C VAL A 70 -15.60 2.90 -5.13
N VAL A 71 -16.52 3.59 -5.80
CA VAL A 71 -17.65 4.27 -5.15
C VAL A 71 -18.54 3.28 -4.40
N LEU A 72 -18.85 2.13 -5.01
CA LEU A 72 -19.62 1.06 -4.37
C LEU A 72 -18.88 0.47 -3.16
N LEU A 73 -17.58 0.21 -3.30
CA LEU A 73 -16.76 -0.28 -2.19
C LEU A 73 -16.74 0.72 -1.02
N ARG A 74 -16.58 2.01 -1.31
CA ARG A 74 -16.61 3.08 -0.30
C ARG A 74 -17.95 3.16 0.41
N MET A 75 -19.05 2.99 -0.31
CA MET A 75 -20.39 2.91 0.28
C MET A 75 -20.48 1.75 1.27
N LEU A 76 -20.00 0.57 0.87
CA LEU A 76 -20.02 -0.64 1.68
C LEU A 76 -19.22 -0.47 2.98
N LEU A 77 -18.04 0.17 2.91
CA LEU A 77 -17.22 0.51 4.08
C LEU A 77 -17.88 1.53 5.02
N ASN A 78 -18.62 2.50 4.47
CA ASN A 78 -19.29 3.54 5.25
C ASN A 78 -20.57 3.05 5.94
N CYS A 79 -21.26 2.07 5.34
CA CYS A 79 -22.47 1.47 5.90
C CYS A 79 -22.18 0.35 6.92
N ALA A 80 -20.95 -0.17 6.95
CA ALA A 80 -20.57 -1.26 7.83
C ALA A 80 -20.69 -0.90 9.32
N THR A 81 -21.35 -1.77 10.09
CA THR A 81 -21.42 -1.66 11.56
C THR A 81 -20.04 -1.81 12.19
N SER A 82 -19.82 -1.28 13.41
CA SER A 82 -18.49 -1.23 14.05
C SER A 82 -17.75 -2.57 14.14
N THR A 83 -18.46 -3.70 14.15
CA THR A 83 -17.84 -5.04 14.13
C THR A 83 -17.40 -5.48 12.75
N TRP A 84 -18.22 -5.22 11.72
CA TRP A 84 -17.94 -5.58 10.34
C TRP A 84 -16.99 -4.60 9.65
N LYS A 85 -16.97 -3.34 10.10
CA LYS A 85 -16.13 -2.28 9.51
C LYS A 85 -14.65 -2.61 9.60
N SER A 86 -14.17 -3.14 10.72
CA SER A 86 -12.77 -3.56 10.84
C SER A 86 -12.42 -4.67 9.85
N SER A 87 -13.26 -5.69 9.73
CA SER A 87 -13.06 -6.78 8.76
C SER A 87 -13.12 -6.29 7.32
N LEU A 88 -14.08 -5.41 7.01
CA LEU A 88 -14.24 -4.82 5.69
C LEU A 88 -13.07 -3.93 5.29
N VAL A 89 -12.50 -3.15 6.22
CA VAL A 89 -11.28 -2.36 5.96
C VAL A 89 -10.09 -3.27 5.64
N VAL A 90 -9.97 -4.42 6.29
CA VAL A 90 -8.91 -5.41 6.00
C VAL A 90 -9.13 -6.09 4.65
N VAL A 91 -10.38 -6.33 4.24
CA VAL A 91 -10.74 -7.00 2.97
C VAL A 91 -10.81 -6.01 1.79
N ALA A 92 -10.97 -4.72 2.04
CA ALA A 92 -11.10 -3.70 1.00
C ALA A 92 -10.00 -3.74 -0.08
N PRO A 93 -8.71 -3.93 0.23
CA PRO A 93 -7.67 -4.02 -0.80
C PRO A 93 -7.87 -5.19 -1.76
N ILE A 94 -8.35 -6.34 -1.26
CA ILE A 94 -8.66 -7.52 -2.07
C ILE A 94 -9.83 -7.21 -2.99
N LEU A 95 -10.86 -6.52 -2.49
CA LEU A 95 -12.01 -6.11 -3.31
C LEU A 95 -11.61 -5.13 -4.42
N VAL A 96 -10.68 -4.20 -4.17
CA VAL A 96 -10.14 -3.31 -5.22
C VAL A 96 -9.43 -4.12 -6.30
N VAL A 97 -8.62 -5.11 -5.93
CA VAL A 97 -7.93 -5.99 -6.89
C VAL A 97 -8.94 -6.81 -7.71
N LEU A 98 -10.00 -7.31 -7.09
CA LEU A 98 -11.08 -8.02 -7.80
C LEU A 98 -11.82 -7.10 -8.78
N ILE A 99 -12.10 -5.86 -8.38
CA ILE A 99 -12.66 -4.84 -9.29
C ILE A 99 -11.71 -4.62 -10.47
N PHE A 100 -10.41 -4.49 -10.22
CA PHE A 100 -9.42 -4.33 -11.27
C PHE A 100 -9.42 -5.50 -12.27
N PHE A 101 -9.45 -6.76 -11.79
CA PHE A 101 -9.53 -7.92 -12.68
C PHE A 101 -10.84 -7.97 -13.48
N ALA A 102 -11.97 -7.60 -12.88
CA ALA A 102 -13.25 -7.50 -13.61
C ALA A 102 -13.20 -6.42 -14.69
N VAL A 103 -12.52 -5.30 -14.43
CA VAL A 103 -12.27 -4.23 -15.41
C VAL A 103 -11.39 -4.72 -16.54
N LEU A 104 -10.27 -5.38 -16.21
CA LEU A 104 -9.35 -5.92 -17.19
C LEU A 104 -10.03 -6.98 -18.07
N ASP A 105 -10.85 -7.85 -17.50
CA ASP A 105 -11.57 -8.87 -18.24
C ASP A 105 -12.56 -8.28 -19.26
N SER A 106 -13.37 -7.32 -18.80
CA SER A 106 -14.35 -6.64 -19.65
C SER A 106 -13.69 -5.84 -20.76
N LEU A 107 -12.56 -5.19 -20.46
CA LEU A 107 -11.75 -4.45 -21.44
C LEU A 107 -11.18 -5.36 -22.52
N LEU A 108 -10.57 -6.48 -22.12
CA LEU A 108 -9.96 -7.43 -23.06
C LEU A 108 -11.02 -8.11 -23.94
N THR A 109 -12.17 -8.43 -23.36
CA THR A 109 -13.34 -8.96 -24.10
C THR A 109 -13.80 -7.95 -25.15
N GLY A 110 -13.95 -6.67 -24.78
CA GLY A 110 -14.31 -5.61 -25.71
C GLY A 110 -13.30 -5.37 -26.84
N LEU A 111 -12.01 -5.60 -26.56
CA LEU A 111 -10.93 -5.51 -27.54
C LEU A 111 -10.77 -6.76 -28.42
N GLY A 112 -11.51 -7.84 -28.15
CA GLY A 112 -11.34 -9.14 -28.81
C GLY A 112 -9.94 -9.73 -28.58
N ARG A 113 -9.34 -9.49 -27.40
CA ARG A 113 -8.00 -9.97 -27.06
C ARG A 113 -8.08 -10.97 -25.91
N THR A 114 -7.14 -11.92 -25.93
CA THR A 114 -6.94 -12.89 -24.85
C THR A 114 -5.64 -12.61 -24.13
N ALA A 115 -5.68 -12.55 -22.81
CA ALA A 115 -4.48 -12.49 -21.97
C ALA A 115 -4.44 -13.70 -21.05
N THR A 116 -3.29 -14.38 -21.01
CA THR A 116 -3.06 -15.51 -20.12
C THR A 116 -2.06 -15.11 -19.05
N ILE A 117 -2.52 -14.99 -17.82
CA ILE A 117 -1.69 -14.62 -16.68
C ILE A 117 -1.32 -15.89 -15.92
N ASN A 118 -0.02 -16.14 -15.82
CA ASN A 118 0.52 -17.33 -15.16
C ASN A 118 0.96 -16.99 -13.73
N PHE A 119 0.26 -17.53 -12.74
CA PHE A 119 0.65 -17.44 -11.34
C PHE A 119 1.35 -18.73 -10.91
N ASN A 120 2.66 -18.64 -10.67
CA ASN A 120 3.41 -19.71 -10.02
C ASN A 120 3.38 -19.45 -8.51
N LEU A 121 2.59 -20.24 -7.77
CA LEU A 121 2.33 -19.99 -6.34
C LEU A 121 3.62 -20.00 -5.51
N SER A 122 4.49 -20.98 -5.74
CA SER A 122 5.75 -21.13 -5.01
C SER A 122 6.72 -19.98 -5.33
N SER A 123 6.82 -19.58 -6.61
CA SER A 123 7.63 -18.43 -7.04
C SER A 123 7.14 -17.13 -6.42
N ILE A 124 5.82 -16.90 -6.44
CA ILE A 124 5.22 -15.70 -5.85
C ILE A 124 5.46 -15.69 -4.36
N GLY A 125 5.18 -16.79 -3.63
CA GLY A 125 5.38 -16.87 -2.19
C GLY A 125 6.83 -16.58 -1.77
N MET A 126 7.79 -17.25 -2.41
CA MET A 126 9.21 -17.06 -2.11
C MET A 126 9.73 -15.68 -2.52
N SER A 127 9.28 -15.15 -3.67
CA SER A 127 9.65 -13.80 -4.11
C SER A 127 9.04 -12.72 -3.22
N SER A 128 7.83 -12.95 -2.70
CA SER A 128 7.16 -12.06 -1.74
C SER A 128 7.97 -11.96 -0.46
N LEU A 129 8.43 -13.11 0.06
CA LEU A 129 9.22 -13.17 1.27
C LEU A 129 10.61 -12.52 1.09
N TYR A 130 11.23 -12.72 -0.07
CA TYR A 130 12.45 -12.03 -0.48
C TYR A 130 12.27 -10.50 -0.47
N TRP A 131 11.30 -9.96 -1.22
CA TRP A 131 11.09 -8.51 -1.27
C TRP A 131 10.66 -7.93 0.08
N ALA A 132 9.86 -8.69 0.85
CA ALA A 132 9.53 -8.33 2.22
C ALA A 132 10.80 -8.18 3.07
N ALA A 133 11.72 -9.14 3.03
CA ALA A 133 12.98 -9.07 3.77
C ALA A 133 13.87 -7.89 3.33
N VAL A 134 13.96 -7.61 2.03
CA VAL A 134 14.67 -6.42 1.52
C VAL A 134 14.10 -5.14 2.12
N TYR A 135 12.79 -4.91 2.01
CA TYR A 135 12.19 -3.69 2.54
C TYR A 135 12.21 -3.63 4.06
N LEU A 136 12.08 -4.78 4.72
CA LEU A 136 12.10 -4.89 6.16
C LEU A 136 13.45 -4.47 6.76
N SER A 137 14.57 -4.75 6.07
CA SER A 137 15.91 -4.34 6.50
C SER A 137 16.05 -2.82 6.70
N ILE A 138 15.40 -2.02 5.85
CA ILE A 138 15.36 -0.56 5.96
C ILE A 138 14.23 -0.15 6.91
N ALA A 139 13.04 -0.73 6.74
CA ALA A 139 11.82 -0.30 7.41
C ALA A 139 11.86 -0.55 8.92
N ILE A 140 12.44 -1.65 9.41
CA ILE A 140 12.64 -1.90 10.84
C ILE A 140 13.47 -0.78 11.45
N GLY A 141 14.58 -0.43 10.81
CA GLY A 141 15.49 0.59 11.30
C GLY A 141 14.80 1.95 11.40
N LEU A 142 14.12 2.36 10.32
CA LEU A 142 13.30 3.58 10.30
C LEU A 142 12.21 3.59 11.38
N THR A 143 11.54 2.45 11.59
CA THR A 143 10.49 2.31 12.61
C THR A 143 11.06 2.46 14.01
N LEU A 144 12.23 1.86 14.25
CA LEU A 144 12.90 1.92 15.53
C LEU A 144 13.37 3.35 15.85
N THR A 145 13.98 4.03 14.88
CA THR A 145 14.38 5.43 15.04
C THR A 145 13.18 6.33 15.24
N TYR A 146 12.10 6.15 14.47
CA TYR A 146 10.89 6.97 14.62
C TYR A 146 10.23 6.77 15.98
N LYS A 147 10.14 5.52 16.45
CA LYS A 147 9.49 5.19 17.72
C LYS A 147 10.14 5.91 18.91
N VAL A 148 11.46 6.05 18.92
CA VAL A 148 12.19 6.68 20.03
C VAL A 148 12.40 8.18 19.76
N GLN A 149 12.78 8.55 18.54
CA GLN A 149 13.24 9.90 18.22
C GLN A 149 12.16 10.81 17.60
N HIS A 150 11.00 10.27 17.23
CA HIS A 150 9.85 11.00 16.67
C HIS A 150 10.09 11.72 15.33
N PHE A 151 11.06 11.26 14.53
CA PHE A 151 11.25 11.73 13.15
C PHE A 151 11.68 10.59 12.22
N ALA A 152 11.43 10.74 10.92
CA ALA A 152 11.84 9.77 9.92
C ALA A 152 13.27 10.05 9.44
N ASN A 153 14.19 9.09 9.67
CA ASN A 153 15.61 9.23 9.32
C ASN A 153 15.88 8.76 7.88
N PHE A 154 15.85 9.66 6.89
CA PHE A 154 16.07 9.31 5.48
C PHE A 154 17.46 8.71 5.19
N ALA A 155 18.46 8.90 6.07
CA ALA A 155 19.78 8.28 5.93
C ALA A 155 19.80 6.75 6.15
N GLN A 156 18.70 6.16 6.63
CA GLN A 156 18.64 4.73 6.95
C GLN A 156 18.97 3.82 5.75
N ALA A 157 18.53 4.18 4.53
CA ALA A 157 18.85 3.39 3.34
C ALA A 157 20.32 3.50 2.92
N GLU A 158 21.00 4.60 3.26
CA GLU A 158 22.45 4.73 3.05
C GLU A 158 23.24 3.89 4.04
N LEU A 159 22.74 3.69 5.26
CA LEU A 159 23.34 2.74 6.23
C LEU A 159 23.27 1.29 5.72
N MET A 160 22.18 0.94 5.02
CA MET A 160 22.10 -0.33 4.30
C MET A 160 23.14 -0.39 3.18
N LEU A 161 23.23 0.66 2.35
CA LEU A 161 24.19 0.71 1.26
C LEU A 161 25.65 0.61 1.74
N ILE A 162 25.99 1.25 2.86
CA ILE A 162 27.27 1.09 3.54
C ILE A 162 27.54 -0.39 3.82
N GLY A 163 26.56 -1.12 4.36
CA GLY A 163 26.70 -2.56 4.61
C GLY A 163 26.96 -3.38 3.34
N SER A 164 26.32 -3.01 2.23
CA SER A 164 26.60 -3.59 0.91
C SER A 164 28.06 -3.36 0.46
N TYR A 165 28.58 -2.16 0.65
CA TYR A 165 29.98 -1.85 0.33
C TYR A 165 30.98 -2.47 1.31
N VAL A 166 30.63 -2.65 2.58
CA VAL A 166 31.45 -3.40 3.54
C VAL A 166 31.64 -4.84 3.06
N ALA A 167 30.58 -5.49 2.58
CA ALA A 167 30.67 -6.83 2.00
C ALA A 167 31.62 -6.86 0.79
N LEU A 168 31.52 -5.89 -0.12
CA LEU A 168 32.45 -5.75 -1.26
C LEU A 168 33.90 -5.56 -0.82
N THR A 169 34.16 -4.72 0.19
CA THR A 169 35.52 -4.52 0.67
C THR A 169 36.11 -5.76 1.30
N LEU A 170 35.31 -6.57 1.99
CA LEU A 170 35.78 -7.84 2.54
C LEU A 170 36.09 -8.84 1.44
N MET A 171 35.26 -8.94 0.41
CA MET A 171 35.52 -9.78 -0.76
C MET A 171 36.87 -9.44 -1.43
N TRP A 172 37.23 -8.16 -1.50
CA TRP A 172 38.53 -7.71 -2.05
C TRP A 172 39.68 -7.70 -1.04
N SER A 173 39.45 -8.11 0.21
CA SER A 173 40.52 -8.15 1.21
C SER A 173 41.36 -9.41 1.07
N ASP A 174 42.65 -9.32 1.39
CA ASP A 174 43.61 -10.44 1.27
C ASP A 174 43.16 -11.72 1.99
N ARG A 175 42.39 -11.58 3.08
CA ARG A 175 41.86 -12.71 3.86
C ARG A 175 40.79 -13.51 3.10
N PHE A 176 39.88 -12.84 2.41
CA PHE A 176 38.70 -13.49 1.81
C PHE A 176 38.73 -13.53 0.28
N PHE A 177 39.66 -12.81 -0.34
CA PHE A 177 39.87 -12.87 -1.79
C PHE A 177 40.08 -14.32 -2.29
N PRO A 178 40.91 -15.17 -1.63
CA PRO A 178 41.08 -16.57 -2.06
C PRO A 178 39.79 -17.39 -2.03
N THR A 179 38.93 -17.18 -1.03
CA THR A 179 37.61 -17.83 -0.93
C THR A 179 36.69 -17.37 -2.05
N SER A 180 36.66 -16.06 -2.33
CA SER A 180 35.77 -15.50 -3.36
C SER A 180 36.15 -15.89 -4.79
N ASP A 181 37.44 -16.13 -5.05
CA ASP A 181 37.97 -16.52 -6.37
C ASP A 181 38.20 -18.04 -6.51
N ALA A 182 37.85 -18.81 -5.49
CA ALA A 182 37.97 -20.26 -5.46
C ALA A 182 37.31 -20.91 -6.71
N PRO A 183 37.87 -22.02 -7.23
CA PRO A 183 37.25 -22.74 -8.33
C PRO A 183 35.90 -23.31 -7.90
N LYS A 184 34.99 -23.46 -8.86
CA LYS A 184 33.65 -24.01 -8.62
C LYS A 184 33.75 -25.49 -8.28
N ASP A 185 33.43 -25.86 -7.05
CA ASP A 185 33.46 -27.24 -6.57
C ASP A 185 32.06 -27.77 -6.18
N GLY A 186 31.06 -26.87 -6.13
CA GLY A 186 29.67 -27.19 -5.81
C GLY A 186 29.35 -27.16 -4.32
N VAL A 187 30.31 -26.82 -3.47
CA VAL A 187 30.13 -26.68 -2.02
C VAL A 187 30.08 -25.21 -1.66
N LEU A 188 28.97 -24.78 -1.05
CA LEU A 188 28.80 -23.37 -0.66
C LEU A 188 29.65 -23.02 0.55
N ASP A 189 30.59 -22.09 0.38
CA ASP A 189 31.28 -21.46 1.51
C ASP A 189 30.43 -20.31 2.08
N TRP A 190 30.25 -20.33 3.40
CA TRP A 190 29.46 -19.36 4.16
C TRP A 190 30.32 -18.35 4.91
N ASP A 191 31.64 -18.55 5.02
CA ASP A 191 32.51 -17.76 5.90
C ASP A 191 32.49 -16.27 5.53
N LEU A 192 32.75 -15.95 4.26
CA LEU A 192 32.73 -14.56 3.77
C LEU A 192 31.33 -13.93 3.93
N LEU A 193 30.25 -14.67 3.68
CA LEU A 193 28.89 -14.13 3.84
C LEU A 193 28.57 -13.80 5.31
N LEU A 194 28.93 -14.69 6.23
CA LEU A 194 28.70 -14.51 7.66
C LEU A 194 29.51 -13.34 8.21
N TRP A 195 30.80 -13.28 7.90
CA TRP A 195 31.65 -12.15 8.30
C TRP A 195 31.18 -10.84 7.69
N ALA A 196 30.79 -10.83 6.41
CA ALA A 196 30.22 -9.66 5.78
C ALA A 196 28.96 -9.16 6.49
N GLY A 197 28.05 -10.05 6.89
CA GLY A 197 26.87 -9.69 7.66
C GLY A 197 27.19 -9.09 9.03
N VAL A 198 28.11 -9.72 9.77
CA VAL A 198 28.51 -9.26 11.10
C VAL A 198 29.26 -7.93 11.05
N THR A 199 30.27 -7.80 10.19
CA THR A 199 31.04 -6.55 10.07
C THR A 199 30.17 -5.41 9.56
N ALA A 200 29.27 -5.68 8.60
CA ALA A 200 28.33 -4.68 8.11
C ALA A 200 27.39 -4.21 9.22
N PHE A 201 26.92 -5.11 10.09
CA PHE A 201 26.13 -4.73 11.25
C PHE A 201 26.88 -3.76 12.18
N PHE A 202 28.13 -4.09 12.53
CA PHE A 202 28.92 -3.23 13.42
C PHE A 202 29.31 -1.91 12.76
N ILE A 203 29.81 -1.92 11.52
CA ILE A 203 30.26 -0.70 10.83
C ILE A 203 29.09 0.24 10.55
N ALA A 204 27.97 -0.26 10.01
CA ALA A 204 26.79 0.55 9.77
C ALA A 204 26.17 1.04 11.09
N GLY A 205 26.22 0.23 12.15
CA GLY A 205 25.81 0.64 13.49
C GLY A 205 26.68 1.75 14.06
N ILE A 206 28.00 1.66 13.93
CA ILE A 206 28.94 2.72 14.36
C ILE A 206 28.70 4.00 13.58
N ILE A 207 28.49 3.92 12.26
CA ILE A 207 28.17 5.09 11.44
C ILE A 207 26.81 5.67 11.85
N GLY A 208 25.80 4.84 12.12
CA GLY A 208 24.52 5.26 12.69
C GLY A 208 24.71 6.03 14.00
N LEU A 209 25.50 5.50 14.94
CA LEU A 209 25.83 6.15 16.20
C LEU A 209 26.59 7.47 16.02
N ALA A 210 27.52 7.52 15.06
CA ALA A 210 28.28 8.72 14.72
C ALA A 210 27.36 9.81 14.15
N THR A 211 26.45 9.45 13.23
CA THR A 211 25.47 10.41 12.69
C THR A 211 24.52 10.94 13.76
N ASP A 212 24.07 10.07 14.67
CA ASP A 212 23.22 10.49 15.80
C ASP A 212 23.97 11.46 16.72
N SER A 213 25.20 11.14 17.11
CA SER A 213 25.98 11.95 18.06
C SER A 213 26.45 13.27 17.45
N LEU A 214 26.88 13.27 16.18
CA LEU A 214 27.47 14.45 15.53
C LEU A 214 26.44 15.44 15.00
N VAL A 215 25.30 14.93 14.51
CA VAL A 215 24.30 15.74 13.81
C VAL A 215 23.02 15.82 14.63
N TYR A 216 22.38 14.68 14.90
CA TYR A 216 21.02 14.64 15.43
C TYR A 216 20.92 15.07 16.88
N GLN A 217 21.86 14.66 17.73
CA GLN A 217 21.93 15.06 19.12
C GLN A 217 22.05 16.59 19.23
N ARG A 218 22.99 17.19 18.47
CA ARG A 218 23.22 18.64 18.48
C ARG A 218 22.01 19.45 18.00
N LEU A 219 21.30 18.96 17.00
CA LEU A 219 20.09 19.61 16.50
C LEU A 219 18.92 19.50 17.50
N ARG A 220 18.81 18.35 18.18
CA ARG A 220 17.79 18.12 19.21
C ARG A 220 17.98 19.05 20.41
N GLU A 221 19.22 19.22 20.87
CA GLU A 221 19.58 20.12 21.98
C GLU A 221 19.27 21.58 21.65
N LYS A 222 19.32 21.98 20.37
CA LYS A 222 18.97 23.34 19.91
C LYS A 222 17.47 23.52 19.59
N MET A 223 16.60 22.69 20.16
CA MET A 223 15.14 22.69 19.93
C MET A 223 14.75 22.52 18.45
N GLY A 224 15.48 21.70 17.71
CA GLY A 224 15.12 21.33 16.34
C GLY A 224 13.75 20.63 16.31
N THR A 225 12.81 21.17 15.53
CA THR A 225 11.52 20.50 15.31
C THR A 225 11.73 19.18 14.54
N PRO A 226 10.79 18.21 14.62
CA PRO A 226 10.90 16.96 13.87
C PRO A 226 11.08 17.16 12.36
N GLN A 227 10.53 18.25 11.79
CA GLN A 227 10.72 18.58 10.37
C GLN A 227 12.17 18.94 10.05
N VAL A 228 12.84 19.72 10.90
CA VAL A 228 14.26 20.08 10.75
C VAL A 228 15.13 18.83 10.85
N MET A 229 14.80 17.93 11.76
CA MET A 229 15.46 16.63 11.91
C MET A 229 15.35 15.77 10.64
N MET A 230 14.17 15.74 10.01
CA MET A 230 13.95 15.06 8.74
C MET A 230 14.80 15.66 7.60
N ILE A 231 14.83 16.99 7.46
CA ILE A 231 15.65 17.69 6.45
C ILE A 231 17.14 17.40 6.67
N ALA A 232 17.60 17.45 7.93
CA ALA A 232 18.98 17.13 8.27
C ALA A 232 19.34 15.69 7.88
N SER A 233 18.43 14.73 8.08
CA SER A 233 18.68 13.33 7.70
C SER A 233 18.80 13.11 6.19
N LEU A 234 18.10 13.91 5.37
CA LEU A 234 18.28 13.92 3.92
C LEU A 234 19.67 14.47 3.57
N GLY A 235 20.11 15.55 4.23
CA GLY A 235 21.48 16.06 4.09
C GLY A 235 22.55 15.02 4.43
N VAL A 236 22.39 14.32 5.56
CA VAL A 236 23.29 13.22 5.96
C VAL A 236 23.29 12.09 4.92
N SER A 237 22.13 11.72 4.39
CA SER A 237 22.02 10.74 3.30
C SER A 237 22.85 11.14 2.08
N MET A 238 22.73 12.40 1.63
CA MET A 238 23.49 12.91 0.49
C MET A 238 25.00 12.92 0.76
N VAL A 239 25.43 13.25 1.97
CA VAL A 239 26.86 13.21 2.36
C VAL A 239 27.38 11.77 2.33
N ILE A 240 26.68 10.82 2.95
CA ILE A 240 27.08 9.40 2.94
C ILE A 240 27.18 8.90 1.50
N ARG A 241 26.16 9.19 0.67
CA ARG A 241 26.17 8.77 -0.74
C ARG A 241 27.32 9.40 -1.52
N ALA A 242 27.58 10.70 -1.33
CA ALA A 242 28.69 11.38 -1.98
C ALA A 242 30.04 10.76 -1.60
N VAL A 243 30.23 10.38 -0.33
CA VAL A 243 31.42 9.64 0.12
C VAL A 243 31.54 8.28 -0.58
N LEU A 244 30.43 7.55 -0.74
CA LEU A 244 30.42 6.29 -1.48
C LEU A 244 30.73 6.48 -2.97
N PHE A 245 30.22 7.52 -3.61
CA PHE A 245 30.58 7.89 -4.98
C PHE A 245 32.06 8.23 -5.11
N MET A 246 32.64 8.99 -4.17
CA MET A 246 34.06 9.31 -4.20
C MET A 246 34.93 8.06 -4.03
N ARG A 247 34.50 7.09 -3.21
CA ARG A 247 35.28 5.87 -2.96
C ARG A 247 35.14 4.80 -4.04
N TYR A 248 33.92 4.57 -4.56
CA TYR A 248 33.62 3.45 -5.46
C TYR A 248 33.22 3.87 -6.87
N SER A 249 33.12 5.17 -7.16
CA SER A 249 32.60 5.70 -8.42
C SER A 249 31.12 5.34 -8.66
N ALA A 250 30.60 5.65 -9.85
CA ALA A 250 29.27 5.28 -10.30
C ALA A 250 29.20 3.82 -10.83
N GLY A 251 30.28 3.05 -10.67
CA GLY A 251 30.36 1.67 -11.11
C GLY A 251 29.34 0.76 -10.41
N THR A 252 28.94 -0.30 -11.10
CA THR A 252 28.10 -1.36 -10.54
C THR A 252 28.97 -2.54 -10.15
N PHE A 253 28.94 -2.91 -8.87
CA PHE A 253 29.71 -4.03 -8.33
C PHE A 253 28.78 -5.07 -7.74
N ARG A 254 29.11 -6.34 -7.86
CA ARG A 254 28.32 -7.40 -7.22
C ARG A 254 29.19 -8.14 -6.22
N PHE A 255 28.67 -8.33 -5.02
CA PHE A 255 29.33 -9.14 -4.00
C PHE A 255 29.08 -10.61 -4.32
N VAL A 256 30.15 -11.40 -4.29
CA VAL A 256 30.12 -12.84 -4.58
C VAL A 256 30.89 -13.49 -3.43
N PRO A 257 30.21 -14.06 -2.43
CA PRO A 257 30.87 -14.72 -1.31
C PRO A 257 31.81 -15.84 -1.77
N ASP A 258 31.35 -16.57 -2.77
CA ASP A 258 32.07 -17.62 -3.46
C ASP A 258 31.39 -17.84 -4.84
N ARG A 259 32.13 -18.32 -5.83
CA ARG A 259 31.65 -18.53 -7.20
C ARG A 259 30.50 -19.52 -7.30
N ASP A 260 30.38 -20.46 -6.36
CA ASP A 260 29.30 -21.45 -6.36
C ASP A 260 27.93 -20.88 -6.00
N TRP A 261 27.90 -19.73 -5.32
CA TRP A 261 26.68 -18.95 -5.11
C TRP A 261 26.04 -18.44 -6.40
N ARG A 262 26.78 -18.50 -7.53
CA ARG A 262 26.31 -18.07 -8.85
C ARG A 262 25.89 -19.23 -9.75
N LEU A 263 26.04 -20.47 -9.29
CA LEU A 263 25.60 -21.62 -10.07
C LEU A 263 24.08 -21.62 -10.20
N THR A 264 23.59 -21.96 -11.38
CA THR A 264 22.15 -22.18 -11.62
C THR A 264 21.62 -23.39 -10.86
N SER A 265 22.49 -24.34 -10.48
CA SER A 265 22.18 -25.47 -9.60
C SER A 265 22.12 -25.12 -8.11
N ALA A 266 22.60 -23.93 -7.72
CA ALA A 266 22.61 -23.47 -6.33
C ALA A 266 21.23 -22.95 -5.89
N THR A 267 20.22 -23.82 -6.01
CA THR A 267 18.81 -23.51 -5.76
C THR A 267 18.14 -24.56 -4.88
N ILE A 268 17.19 -24.11 -4.07
CA ILE A 268 16.26 -24.96 -3.34
C ILE A 268 15.07 -25.22 -4.26
N ASP A 269 14.85 -26.48 -4.64
CA ASP A 269 13.72 -26.86 -5.48
C ASP A 269 12.43 -26.90 -4.65
N VAL A 270 11.52 -25.97 -4.95
CA VAL A 270 10.21 -25.92 -4.32
C VAL A 270 9.17 -26.45 -5.30
N PRO A 271 8.41 -27.50 -4.94
CA PRO A 271 7.33 -27.99 -5.80
C PRO A 271 6.34 -26.86 -6.05
N THR A 272 5.83 -26.75 -7.27
CA THR A 272 4.98 -25.62 -7.66
C THR A 272 3.77 -26.06 -8.47
N GLU A 273 2.68 -25.35 -8.23
CA GLU A 273 1.47 -25.38 -9.01
C GLU A 273 1.34 -24.07 -9.77
N ARG A 274 0.88 -24.16 -11.02
CA ARG A 274 0.60 -22.99 -11.85
C ARG A 274 -0.90 -22.78 -11.96
N VAL A 275 -1.35 -21.63 -11.51
CA VAL A 275 -2.70 -21.13 -11.74
C VAL A 275 -2.65 -20.24 -12.96
N GLN A 276 -3.33 -20.63 -14.02
CA GLN A 276 -3.47 -19.83 -15.24
C GLN A 276 -4.81 -19.12 -15.21
N LEU A 277 -4.79 -17.78 -15.28
CA LEU A 277 -5.99 -16.98 -15.46
C LEU A 277 -6.09 -16.54 -16.91
N HIS A 278 -7.16 -16.95 -17.57
CA HIS A 278 -7.48 -16.54 -18.93
C HIS A 278 -8.46 -15.36 -18.85
N LEU A 279 -8.06 -14.20 -19.37
CA LEU A 279 -8.88 -12.98 -19.40
C LEU A 279 -9.21 -12.59 -20.84
N GLY A 280 -10.38 -11.99 -21.03
CA GLY A 280 -10.87 -11.50 -22.31
C GLY A 280 -11.72 -12.50 -23.08
N ASP A 281 -11.53 -12.56 -24.40
CA ASP A 281 -12.35 -13.36 -25.31
C ASP A 281 -11.99 -14.86 -25.25
N ARG A 282 -12.68 -15.61 -24.39
CA ARG A 282 -12.38 -17.02 -24.12
C ARG A 282 -13.10 -17.94 -25.10
N VAL A 283 -12.37 -18.56 -26.02
CA VAL A 283 -12.87 -19.68 -26.84
C VAL A 283 -12.50 -21.00 -26.15
N ALA A 284 -13.46 -21.62 -25.46
CA ALA A 284 -13.34 -22.94 -24.81
C ALA A 284 -12.31 -23.11 -23.67
N SER A 285 -11.66 -22.04 -23.20
CA SER A 285 -10.80 -22.07 -22.00
C SER A 285 -11.55 -21.59 -20.75
N PRO A 286 -11.46 -22.28 -19.59
CA PRO A 286 -12.04 -21.79 -18.35
C PRO A 286 -11.36 -20.49 -17.86
N LEU A 287 -12.05 -19.70 -17.03
CA LEU A 287 -11.49 -18.48 -16.42
C LEU A 287 -10.18 -18.77 -15.66
N MET A 288 -10.14 -19.92 -14.96
CA MET A 288 -9.03 -20.36 -14.15
C MET A 288 -8.75 -21.83 -14.43
N GLU A 289 -7.51 -22.14 -14.77
CA GLU A 289 -7.01 -23.51 -14.96
C GLU A 289 -5.87 -23.76 -13.98
N LEU A 290 -5.94 -24.89 -13.26
CA LEU A 290 -4.82 -25.38 -12.47
C LEU A 290 -4.07 -26.40 -13.32
N ALA A 291 -2.87 -26.04 -13.77
CA ALA A 291 -2.00 -26.98 -14.47
C ALA A 291 -1.21 -27.79 -13.42
N PRO A 292 -1.46 -29.10 -13.26
CA PRO A 292 -0.69 -29.93 -12.35
C PRO A 292 0.73 -30.11 -12.89
N SER A 293 1.71 -29.92 -12.01
CA SER A 293 3.15 -30.16 -12.21
C SER A 293 3.80 -29.36 -13.35
N VAL A 294 4.49 -28.28 -12.96
CA VAL A 294 5.58 -27.76 -13.78
C VAL A 294 6.89 -27.84 -13.00
N SER A 295 8.01 -27.82 -13.71
CA SER A 295 9.37 -27.80 -13.17
C SER A 295 9.44 -27.06 -11.84
N SER A 296 10.01 -27.72 -10.83
CA SER A 296 10.23 -27.14 -9.50
C SER A 296 10.80 -25.73 -9.60
N TYR A 297 10.29 -24.84 -8.75
CA TYR A 297 10.82 -23.49 -8.68
C TYR A 297 12.13 -23.51 -7.88
N GLY A 298 13.25 -23.35 -8.59
CA GLY A 298 14.57 -23.24 -7.97
C GLY A 298 14.75 -21.88 -7.29
N PHE A 299 14.61 -21.83 -5.97
CA PHE A 299 14.84 -20.63 -5.18
C PHE A 299 16.33 -20.50 -4.81
N PRO A 300 17.06 -19.48 -5.29
CA PRO A 300 18.50 -19.36 -5.05
C PRO A 300 18.87 -19.27 -3.56
N TYR A 301 19.96 -19.95 -3.16
CA TYR A 301 20.45 -19.91 -1.78
C TYR A 301 20.78 -18.49 -1.30
N SER A 302 21.26 -17.59 -2.17
CA SER A 302 21.50 -16.18 -1.85
C SER A 302 20.23 -15.45 -1.39
N LYS A 303 19.10 -15.68 -2.07
CA LYS A 303 17.80 -15.11 -1.66
C LYS A 303 17.32 -15.73 -0.34
N ALA A 304 17.53 -17.03 -0.15
CA ALA A 304 17.19 -17.70 1.11
C ALA A 304 18.01 -17.18 2.29
N ALA A 305 19.32 -16.99 2.11
CA ALA A 305 20.21 -16.43 3.13
C ALA A 305 19.78 -15.03 3.56
N LEU A 306 19.38 -14.17 2.61
CA LEU A 306 18.83 -12.85 2.93
C LEU A 306 17.55 -12.95 3.77
N VAL A 307 16.61 -13.79 3.36
CA VAL A 307 15.34 -13.98 4.09
C VAL A 307 15.61 -14.46 5.51
N VAL A 308 16.38 -15.54 5.66
CA VAL A 308 16.70 -16.12 6.97
C VAL A 308 17.47 -15.12 7.83
N GLY A 309 18.46 -14.41 7.27
CA GLY A 309 19.27 -13.41 7.97
C GLY A 309 18.45 -12.23 8.49
N ILE A 310 17.54 -11.68 7.68
CA ILE A 310 16.69 -10.56 8.10
C ILE A 310 15.62 -10.98 9.11
N PHE A 311 14.93 -12.10 8.90
CA PHE A 311 13.90 -12.55 9.83
C PHE A 311 14.50 -13.02 11.17
N SER A 312 15.71 -13.59 11.16
CA SER A 312 16.43 -13.90 12.40
C SER A 312 16.90 -12.63 13.13
N ALA A 313 17.46 -11.64 12.43
CA ALA A 313 17.80 -10.34 13.01
C ALA A 313 16.56 -9.65 13.62
N LEU A 314 15.42 -9.71 12.94
CA LEU A 314 14.13 -9.25 13.47
C LEU A 314 13.72 -10.02 14.73
N ALA A 315 13.82 -11.36 14.73
CA ALA A 315 13.46 -12.17 15.88
C ALA A 315 14.32 -11.80 17.11
N VAL A 316 15.63 -11.59 16.91
CA VAL A 316 16.56 -11.11 17.93
C VAL A 316 16.18 -9.69 18.40
N LEU A 317 15.85 -8.78 17.48
CA LEU A 317 15.37 -7.44 17.83
C LEU A 317 14.08 -7.50 18.66
N LEU A 318 13.10 -8.31 18.26
CA LEU A 318 11.83 -8.45 18.98
C LEU A 318 12.05 -9.03 20.38
N PHE A 319 12.94 -10.02 20.49
CA PHE A 319 13.37 -10.54 21.78
C PHE A 319 14.00 -9.43 22.64
N LEU A 320 14.92 -8.65 22.08
CA LEU A 320 15.56 -7.52 22.77
C LEU A 320 14.50 -6.51 23.26
N LEU A 321 13.57 -6.11 22.41
CA LEU A 321 12.55 -5.10 22.72
C LEU A 321 11.52 -5.56 23.76
N HIS A 322 11.14 -6.84 23.76
CA HIS A 322 10.09 -7.35 24.65
C HIS A 322 10.62 -7.95 25.94
N ARG A 323 11.82 -8.54 25.94
CA ARG A 323 12.33 -9.31 27.08
C ARG A 323 13.41 -8.60 27.89
N THR A 324 14.10 -7.59 27.34
CA THR A 324 15.28 -7.01 28.01
C THR A 324 15.03 -5.66 28.69
N ARG A 325 15.99 -5.24 29.52
CA ARG A 325 15.96 -3.93 30.19
C ARG A 325 16.04 -2.77 29.19
N LEU A 326 16.85 -2.91 28.14
CA LEU A 326 16.96 -1.92 27.07
C LEU A 326 15.60 -1.70 26.39
N GLY A 327 14.87 -2.77 26.08
CA GLY A 327 13.52 -2.68 25.50
C GLY A 327 12.49 -1.98 26.40
N ARG A 328 12.63 -2.08 27.73
CA ARG A 328 11.80 -1.32 28.68
C ARG A 328 12.16 0.17 28.69
N GLN A 329 13.45 0.50 28.68
CA GLN A 329 13.92 1.89 28.61
C GLN A 329 13.52 2.56 27.30
N MET A 330 13.69 1.88 26.15
CA MET A 330 13.28 2.39 24.84
C MET A 330 11.78 2.69 24.77
N ARG A 331 10.93 1.86 25.39
CA ARG A 331 9.48 2.13 25.46
C ARG A 331 9.15 3.32 26.35
N ALA A 332 9.81 3.44 27.51
CA ALA A 332 9.61 4.60 28.39
C ALA A 332 10.00 5.92 27.70
N VAL A 333 11.14 5.93 26.99
CA VAL A 333 11.60 7.11 26.23
C VAL A 333 10.69 7.42 25.04
N ALA A 334 10.16 6.39 24.36
CA ALA A 334 9.20 6.56 23.27
C ALA A 334 7.88 7.19 23.75
N ASP A 335 7.41 6.86 24.96
CA ASP A 335 6.16 7.39 25.48
C ASP A 335 6.31 8.85 25.96
N ASN A 336 7.35 9.13 26.77
CA ASN A 336 7.66 10.49 27.21
C ASN A 336 9.15 10.58 27.62
N PRO A 337 10.01 11.25 26.82
CA PRO A 337 11.43 11.35 27.12
C PRO A 337 11.73 12.15 28.39
N ASP A 338 10.95 13.19 28.70
CA ASP A 338 11.18 14.05 29.88
C ASP A 338 10.85 13.31 31.18
N LEU A 339 9.75 12.54 31.18
CA LEU A 339 9.32 11.71 32.31
C LEU A 339 10.24 10.49 32.50
N ALA A 340 10.78 9.95 31.40
CA ALA A 340 11.81 8.92 31.44
C ALA A 340 13.11 9.45 32.07
N ALA A 341 13.51 10.68 31.72
CA ALA A 341 14.70 11.33 32.28
C ALA A 341 14.55 11.58 33.79
N SER A 342 13.39 12.05 34.26
CA SER A 342 13.13 12.24 35.70
C SER A 342 13.10 10.93 36.48
N SER A 343 12.84 9.81 35.80
CA SER A 343 12.91 8.45 36.36
C SER A 343 14.32 7.85 36.33
N GLY A 344 15.36 8.64 35.97
CA GLY A 344 16.77 8.21 35.95
C GLY A 344 17.20 7.47 34.68
N ILE A 345 16.39 7.48 33.62
CA ILE A 345 16.78 6.86 32.34
C ILE A 345 17.61 7.86 31.53
N ASN A 346 18.82 7.45 31.11
CA ASN A 346 19.65 8.26 30.23
C ASN A 346 19.10 8.24 28.79
N VAL A 347 18.24 9.21 28.48
CA VAL A 347 17.60 9.38 27.17
C VAL A 347 18.63 9.46 26.03
N GLY A 348 19.74 10.17 26.23
CA GLY A 348 20.80 10.30 25.24
C GLY A 348 21.51 8.97 24.93
N MET A 349 21.66 8.07 25.91
CA MET A 349 22.18 6.72 25.67
C MET A 349 21.15 5.86 24.90
N VAL A 350 19.88 5.96 25.25
CA VAL A 350 18.81 5.24 24.54
C VAL A 350 18.75 5.65 23.08
N HIS A 351 18.88 6.94 22.75
CA HIS A 351 18.97 7.42 21.36
C HIS A 351 20.15 6.82 20.61
N ARG A 352 21.36 6.83 21.21
CA ARG A 352 22.58 6.29 20.58
C ARG A 352 22.50 4.79 20.34
N ILE A 353 21.98 4.01 21.29
CA ILE A 353 21.76 2.57 21.14
C ILE A 353 20.73 2.29 20.05
N THR A 354 19.66 3.09 19.98
CA THR A 354 18.64 2.99 18.94
C THR A 354 19.24 3.22 17.56
N ALA A 355 20.07 4.25 17.40
CA ALA A 355 20.76 4.56 16.15
C ALA A 355 21.77 3.47 15.73
N PHE A 356 22.52 2.94 16.69
CA PHE A 356 23.42 1.81 16.44
C PHE A 356 22.67 0.56 15.96
N LEU A 357 21.59 0.20 16.66
CA LEU A 357 20.81 -0.99 16.33
C LEU A 357 20.05 -0.84 15.00
N SER A 358 19.52 0.35 14.70
CA SER A 358 18.88 0.61 13.42
C SER A 358 19.90 0.53 12.28
N GLY A 359 21.04 1.21 12.42
CA GLY A 359 22.10 1.22 11.42
C GLY A 359 22.64 -0.18 11.18
N GLY A 360 22.85 -0.96 12.23
CA GLY A 360 23.37 -2.32 12.11
C GLY A 360 22.42 -3.27 11.39
N ILE A 361 21.11 -3.24 11.68
CA ILE A 361 20.15 -4.09 10.98
C ILE A 361 20.06 -3.74 9.49
N ALA A 362 20.10 -2.44 9.15
CA ALA A 362 20.17 -2.01 7.77
C ALA A 362 21.46 -2.46 7.10
N GLY A 363 22.62 -2.29 7.75
CA GLY A 363 23.91 -2.73 7.23
C GLY A 363 23.96 -4.22 6.96
N LEU A 364 23.48 -5.05 7.90
CA LEU A 364 23.35 -6.50 7.72
C LEU A 364 22.50 -6.83 6.49
N GLY A 365 21.35 -6.15 6.34
CA GLY A 365 20.52 -6.33 5.15
C GLY A 365 21.20 -5.94 3.85
N GLY A 366 21.99 -4.88 3.89
CA GLY A 366 22.79 -4.45 2.75
C GLY A 366 23.85 -5.47 2.35
N ALA A 367 24.57 -6.04 3.30
CA ALA A 367 25.57 -7.08 3.06
C ALA A 367 24.96 -8.35 2.46
N LEU A 368 23.78 -8.76 2.94
CA LEU A 368 23.07 -9.92 2.36
C LEU A 368 22.48 -9.60 0.99
N LEU A 369 21.98 -8.38 0.77
CA LEU A 369 21.41 -7.93 -0.51
C LEU A 369 22.47 -7.81 -1.61
N ALA A 370 23.69 -7.45 -1.22
CA ALA A 370 24.87 -7.35 -2.08
C ALA A 370 25.14 -8.63 -2.90
N ALA A 371 24.83 -9.79 -2.31
CA ALA A 371 25.02 -11.10 -2.93
C ALA A 371 24.02 -11.38 -4.08
N ILE A 372 22.95 -10.56 -4.18
CA ILE A 372 21.82 -10.79 -5.08
C ILE A 372 21.80 -9.71 -6.16
N LEU A 373 21.79 -8.44 -5.75
CA LEU A 373 21.67 -7.30 -6.65
C LEU A 373 23.03 -6.65 -6.90
N PRO A 374 23.30 -6.16 -8.13
CA PRO A 374 24.47 -5.33 -8.38
C PRO A 374 24.31 -4.01 -7.62
N ILE A 375 25.35 -3.61 -6.91
CA ILE A 375 25.42 -2.45 -6.03
C ILE A 375 25.94 -1.24 -6.81
N ASN A 376 25.20 -0.14 -6.76
CA ASN A 376 25.67 1.20 -7.09
C ASN A 376 25.19 2.20 -6.03
N PRO A 377 25.81 3.39 -5.92
CA PRO A 377 25.46 4.34 -4.86
C PRO A 377 24.00 4.86 -4.88
N GLU A 378 23.26 4.67 -5.97
CA GLU A 378 21.86 5.09 -6.09
C GLU A 378 20.84 4.07 -5.53
N LEU A 379 21.25 2.83 -5.24
CA LEU A 379 20.30 1.80 -4.76
C LEU A 379 19.63 2.18 -3.45
N GLY A 380 20.32 2.94 -2.60
CA GLY A 380 19.77 3.40 -1.32
C GLY A 380 18.42 4.08 -1.53
N LEU A 381 18.34 5.08 -2.40
CA LEU A 381 17.08 5.79 -2.68
C LEU A 381 16.03 4.91 -3.34
N MET A 382 16.43 4.08 -4.30
CA MET A 382 15.49 3.18 -5.00
C MET A 382 14.78 2.25 -4.03
N LEU A 383 15.46 1.80 -2.97
CA LEU A 383 14.90 0.91 -1.95
C LEU A 383 14.29 1.66 -0.75
N LEU A 384 14.70 2.90 -0.51
CA LEU A 384 14.13 3.78 0.51
C LEU A 384 12.65 4.06 0.26
N LEU A 385 12.30 4.38 -0.99
CA LEU A 385 10.93 4.74 -1.35
C LEU A 385 9.94 3.59 -1.06
N PRO A 386 10.13 2.34 -1.52
CA PRO A 386 9.20 1.25 -1.17
C PRO A 386 9.21 0.90 0.32
N ALA A 387 10.34 1.09 1.01
CA ALA A 387 10.41 0.92 2.46
C ALA A 387 9.54 1.96 3.20
N PHE A 388 9.40 3.19 2.69
CA PHE A 388 8.43 4.15 3.21
C PHE A 388 6.99 3.67 3.04
N ALA A 389 6.65 3.06 1.90
CA ALA A 389 5.33 2.47 1.71
C ALA A 389 5.03 1.41 2.77
N VAL A 390 6.02 0.56 3.09
CA VAL A 390 5.91 -0.43 4.17
C VAL A 390 5.64 0.21 5.53
N ILE A 391 6.36 1.27 5.90
CA ILE A 391 6.22 1.93 7.21
C ILE A 391 4.88 2.64 7.33
N VAL A 392 4.46 3.33 6.28
CA VAL A 392 3.19 4.06 6.27
C VAL A 392 2.02 3.08 6.34
N LEU A 393 2.08 1.99 5.56
CA LEU A 393 1.08 0.92 5.62
C LEU A 393 1.03 0.24 6.99
N GLY A 394 2.20 -0.03 7.55
CA GLY A 394 2.39 -0.67 8.85
C GLY A 394 2.14 0.24 10.05
N THR A 395 1.80 1.50 9.83
CA THR A 395 1.73 2.57 10.83
C THR A 395 3.11 2.90 11.42
N ILE A 396 3.46 4.19 11.35
CA ILE A 396 4.77 4.67 11.77
C ILE A 396 4.98 4.40 13.27
N GLY A 397 6.09 3.76 13.64
CA GLY A 397 6.45 3.42 15.02
C GLY A 397 5.95 2.05 15.52
N SER A 398 5.19 1.29 14.71
CA SER A 398 4.74 -0.06 15.05
C SER A 398 5.57 -1.15 14.38
N VAL A 399 6.47 -1.80 15.13
CA VAL A 399 7.29 -2.91 14.61
C VAL A 399 6.43 -4.07 14.07
N PRO A 400 5.39 -4.56 14.78
CA PRO A 400 4.52 -5.62 14.26
C PRO A 400 3.76 -5.20 13.00
N GLY A 401 3.30 -3.94 12.96
CA GLY A 401 2.60 -3.41 11.79
C GLY A 401 3.50 -3.31 10.57
N VAL A 402 4.76 -2.93 10.75
CA VAL A 402 5.79 -2.86 9.69
C VAL A 402 6.14 -4.24 9.14
N ILE A 403 6.17 -5.29 9.97
CA ILE A 403 6.36 -6.67 9.48
C ILE A 403 5.21 -7.06 8.54
N LEU A 404 3.97 -6.80 8.97
CA LEU A 404 2.80 -7.08 8.13
C LEU A 404 2.79 -6.22 6.86
N GLY A 405 3.16 -4.93 6.98
CA GLY A 405 3.29 -4.02 5.86
C GLY A 405 4.33 -4.51 4.84
N ALA A 406 5.48 -5.02 5.30
CA ALA A 406 6.54 -5.55 4.44
C ALA A 406 6.08 -6.81 3.70
N LEU A 407 5.37 -7.71 4.38
CA LEU A 407 4.79 -8.91 3.76
C LEU A 407 3.75 -8.55 2.70
N ILE A 408 2.86 -7.58 2.98
CA ILE A 408 1.84 -7.12 2.02
C ILE A 408 2.51 -6.46 0.82
N VAL A 409 3.44 -5.52 1.04
CA VAL A 409 4.14 -4.81 -0.04
C VAL A 409 5.01 -5.75 -0.87
N GLY A 410 5.70 -6.70 -0.22
CA GLY A 410 6.48 -7.75 -0.90
C GLY A 410 5.59 -8.63 -1.77
N LEU A 411 4.42 -9.05 -1.26
CA LEU A 411 3.42 -9.80 -2.01
C LEU A 411 2.90 -9.03 -3.21
N LEU A 412 2.58 -7.75 -3.03
CA LEU A 412 2.10 -6.89 -4.11
C LEU A 412 3.14 -6.75 -5.21
N ARG A 413 4.42 -6.54 -4.86
CA ARG A 413 5.51 -6.48 -5.84
C ARG A 413 5.65 -7.80 -6.60
N ALA A 414 5.61 -8.94 -5.89
CA ALA A 414 5.75 -10.27 -6.49
C ALA A 414 4.57 -10.66 -7.39
N ILE A 415 3.33 -10.27 -7.03
CA ILE A 415 2.12 -10.51 -7.82
C ILE A 415 2.04 -9.56 -9.03
N SER A 416 2.56 -8.34 -8.92
CA SER A 416 2.48 -7.35 -9.99
C SER A 416 3.21 -7.77 -11.25
N GLU A 417 4.37 -8.42 -11.13
CA GLU A 417 5.19 -8.84 -12.26
C GLU A 417 4.46 -9.80 -13.23
N PRO A 418 3.90 -10.96 -12.79
CA PRO A 418 3.18 -11.85 -13.69
C PRO A 418 1.91 -11.20 -14.29
N ILE A 419 1.22 -10.33 -13.55
CA ILE A 419 0.04 -9.60 -14.05
C ILE A 419 0.44 -8.67 -15.20
N LEU A 420 1.48 -7.87 -15.00
CA LEU A 420 1.94 -6.87 -15.97
C LEU A 420 2.51 -7.54 -17.23
N VAL A 421 3.24 -8.64 -17.07
CA VAL A 421 3.81 -9.41 -18.19
C VAL A 421 2.73 -10.22 -18.92
N GLY A 422 1.76 -10.78 -18.21
CA GLY A 422 0.68 -11.59 -18.78
C GLY A 422 -0.40 -10.77 -19.50
N ALA A 423 -0.66 -9.54 -19.06
CA ALA A 423 -1.61 -8.63 -19.71
C ALA A 423 -1.02 -7.86 -20.91
N GLY A 424 0.31 -7.81 -21.04
CA GLY A 424 1.02 -7.06 -22.07
C GLY A 424 1.37 -7.86 -23.33
N ASN A 425 1.56 -7.16 -24.45
CA ASN A 425 2.09 -7.75 -25.68
C ASN A 425 3.55 -8.21 -25.48
N ALA A 426 3.99 -9.21 -26.23
CA ALA A 426 5.34 -9.79 -26.08
C ALA A 426 6.49 -8.76 -26.22
N LEU A 427 6.29 -7.73 -27.04
CA LEU A 427 7.27 -6.65 -27.28
C LEU A 427 7.37 -5.64 -26.12
N ASP A 428 6.34 -5.49 -25.29
CA ASP A 428 6.28 -4.52 -24.18
C ASP A 428 6.61 -5.15 -22.81
N ARG A 429 6.97 -6.43 -22.75
CA ARG A 429 7.27 -7.14 -21.50
C ARG A 429 8.38 -6.48 -20.65
N PRO A 430 9.49 -5.98 -21.22
CA PRO A 430 10.54 -5.33 -20.44
C PRO A 430 10.11 -3.99 -19.80
N THR A 431 9.22 -3.24 -20.47
CA THR A 431 8.69 -1.98 -19.91
C THR A 431 7.63 -2.27 -18.85
N ALA A 432 6.85 -3.33 -19.03
CA ALA A 432 5.84 -3.79 -18.07
C ALA A 432 6.44 -4.28 -16.74
N SER A 433 7.57 -4.99 -16.75
CA SER A 433 8.23 -5.45 -15.51
C SER A 433 8.77 -4.30 -14.66
N GLY A 434 9.24 -3.21 -15.29
CA GLY A 434 9.68 -2.00 -14.58
C GLY A 434 8.54 -1.30 -13.80
N PHE A 435 7.28 -1.43 -14.25
CA PHE A 435 6.14 -0.90 -13.50
C PHE A 435 5.89 -1.65 -12.18
N ALA A 436 6.33 -2.90 -12.05
CA ALA A 436 6.19 -3.67 -10.81
C ALA A 436 6.92 -2.98 -9.64
N GLU A 437 7.94 -2.16 -9.91
CA GLU A 437 8.64 -1.39 -8.89
C GLU A 437 7.79 -0.26 -8.31
N VAL A 438 6.86 0.28 -9.11
CA VAL A 438 6.00 1.41 -8.75
C VAL A 438 4.68 0.95 -8.10
N MET A 439 4.27 -0.30 -8.31
CA MET A 439 3.01 -0.85 -7.79
C MET A 439 2.82 -0.72 -6.27
N PRO A 440 3.85 -0.94 -5.42
CA PRO A 440 3.75 -0.65 -3.99
C PRO A 440 3.24 0.75 -3.64
N PHE A 441 3.62 1.77 -4.41
CA PHE A 441 3.23 3.16 -4.15
C PHE A 441 1.80 3.43 -4.60
N VAL A 442 1.45 2.96 -5.80
CA VAL A 442 0.09 3.09 -6.32
C VAL A 442 -0.89 2.44 -5.35
N PHE A 443 -0.53 1.24 -4.87
CA PHE A 443 -1.31 0.53 -3.87
C PHE A 443 -1.35 1.26 -2.52
N LEU A 444 -0.20 1.73 -2.01
CA LEU A 444 -0.14 2.49 -0.77
C LEU A 444 -1.09 3.68 -0.82
N VAL A 445 -1.02 4.47 -1.88
CA VAL A 445 -1.88 5.62 -2.03
C VAL A 445 -3.34 5.19 -2.08
N GLY A 446 -3.67 4.18 -2.88
CA GLY A 446 -5.02 3.62 -2.93
C GLY A 446 -5.53 3.22 -1.53
N ILE A 447 -4.68 2.58 -0.72
CA ILE A 447 -5.02 2.26 0.67
C ILE A 447 -5.18 3.49 1.53
N LEU A 448 -4.29 4.48 1.46
CA LEU A 448 -4.39 5.67 2.30
C LEU A 448 -5.64 6.48 2.01
N LEU A 449 -6.08 6.50 0.74
CA LEU A 449 -7.35 7.10 0.34
C LEU A 449 -8.56 6.36 0.94
N LEU A 450 -8.48 5.04 1.09
CA LEU A 450 -9.54 4.22 1.66
C LEU A 450 -9.48 4.14 3.20
N ALA A 451 -8.28 4.15 3.76
CA ALA A 451 -7.94 3.87 5.15
C ALA A 451 -6.73 4.72 5.60
N PRO A 452 -6.94 6.03 5.88
CA PRO A 452 -5.86 7.01 6.10
C PRO A 452 -5.02 6.76 7.37
N LYS A 453 -5.48 5.91 8.29
CA LYS A 453 -4.75 5.58 9.52
C LYS A 453 -3.78 4.39 9.34
N GLY A 454 -3.72 3.78 8.16
CA GLY A 454 -2.96 2.55 7.91
C GLY A 454 -3.59 1.32 8.54
N ILE A 455 -3.04 0.14 8.22
CA ILE A 455 -3.57 -1.17 8.68
C ILE A 455 -3.15 -1.43 10.13
N GLY A 456 -1.95 -0.99 10.53
CA GLY A 456 -1.44 -1.19 11.90
C GLY A 456 -2.35 -0.61 12.98
N ALA A 457 -2.81 0.64 12.78
CA ALA A 457 -3.75 1.29 13.69
C ALA A 457 -5.11 0.55 13.76
N ALA A 458 -5.57 -0.02 12.65
CA ALA A 458 -6.80 -0.80 12.62
C ALA A 458 -6.65 -2.10 13.45
N LEU A 459 -5.53 -2.80 13.32
CA LEU A 459 -5.20 -4.00 14.11
C LEU A 459 -5.13 -3.70 15.61
N GLU A 460 -4.48 -2.60 15.98
CA GLU A 460 -4.39 -2.18 17.39
C GLU A 460 -5.77 -1.90 17.97
N SER A 461 -6.59 -1.12 17.25
CA SER A 461 -7.96 -0.83 17.68
C SER A 461 -8.81 -2.09 17.83
N TRP A 462 -8.63 -3.08 16.94
CA TRP A 462 -9.31 -4.36 17.01
C TRP A 462 -8.86 -5.19 18.22
N ASN A 463 -7.56 -5.20 18.53
CA ASN A 463 -7.03 -5.92 19.68
C ASN A 463 -7.51 -5.30 21.00
N ILE A 464 -7.51 -3.96 21.09
CA ILE A 464 -8.05 -3.22 22.24
C ILE A 464 -9.54 -3.56 22.43
N GLU A 465 -10.33 -3.54 21.35
CA GLU A 465 -11.75 -3.83 21.42
C GLU A 465 -12.02 -5.30 21.81
N ARG A 466 -11.20 -6.25 21.32
CA ARG A 466 -11.26 -7.65 21.73
C ARG A 466 -11.00 -7.81 23.24
N ILE A 467 -9.96 -7.17 23.77
CA ILE A 467 -9.63 -7.20 25.20
C ILE A 467 -10.73 -6.52 26.02
N ARG A 468 -11.26 -5.38 25.56
CA ARG A 468 -12.37 -4.67 26.21
C ARG A 468 -13.63 -5.53 26.28
N LYS A 469 -13.97 -6.25 25.20
CA LYS A 469 -15.10 -7.19 25.17
C LYS A 469 -14.89 -8.36 26.13
N ARG A 470 -13.68 -8.93 26.19
CA ARG A 470 -13.34 -10.00 27.16
C ARG A 470 -13.45 -9.52 28.61
N ARG A 471 -13.03 -8.29 28.92
CA ARG A 471 -13.24 -7.69 30.26
C ARG A 471 -14.71 -7.43 30.58
N ARG A 472 -15.52 -7.04 29.58
CA ARG A 472 -16.96 -6.89 29.74
C ARG A 472 -17.66 -8.24 29.96
N SER A 473 -17.23 -9.33 29.31
CA SER A 473 -17.80 -10.66 29.55
C SER A 473 -17.49 -11.19 30.96
N ASN A 474 -16.27 -10.99 31.47
CA ASN A 474 -15.95 -11.32 32.86
C ASN A 474 -16.75 -10.48 33.88
N ARG A 475 -17.11 -9.24 33.54
CA ARG A 475 -17.96 -8.39 34.38
C ARG A 475 -19.44 -8.76 34.27
N SER A 476 -19.87 -9.37 33.16
CA SER A 476 -21.23 -9.90 32.99
C SER A 476 -21.45 -11.25 33.66
N GLU A 477 -20.42 -12.02 34.03
CA GLU A 477 -20.61 -13.22 34.89
C GLU A 477 -21.23 -12.84 36.24
N HIS A 478 -20.88 -11.69 36.80
CA HIS A 478 -21.51 -11.13 38.01
C HIS A 478 -22.94 -10.58 37.79
N SER A 479 -23.36 -10.32 36.54
CA SER A 479 -24.76 -9.99 36.21
C SER A 479 -25.56 -11.21 35.77
N PHE A 480 -24.91 -12.23 35.24
CA PHE A 480 -25.52 -13.49 34.80
C PHE A 480 -26.08 -14.27 35.98
N PHE A 481 -25.40 -14.25 37.13
CA PHE A 481 -25.92 -14.82 38.38
C PHE A 481 -27.19 -14.09 38.87
N ARG A 482 -27.26 -12.75 38.73
CA ARG A 482 -28.45 -11.94 39.05
C ARG A 482 -29.59 -12.12 38.04
N PHE A 483 -29.25 -12.38 36.77
CA PHE A 483 -30.22 -12.69 35.73
C PHE A 483 -30.88 -14.06 35.98
N TRP A 484 -30.10 -15.08 36.35
CA TRP A 484 -30.62 -16.41 36.69
C TRP A 484 -31.56 -16.38 37.90
N THR A 485 -31.26 -15.60 38.94
CA THR A 485 -32.20 -15.41 40.08
C THR A 485 -33.53 -14.78 39.65
N HIS A 486 -33.53 -13.97 38.57
CA HIS A 486 -34.75 -13.34 38.04
C HIS A 486 -35.51 -14.25 37.07
N VAL A 487 -34.81 -15.03 36.25
CA VAL A 487 -35.38 -16.03 35.33
C VAL A 487 -36.08 -17.16 36.08
N ILE A 488 -35.54 -17.58 37.23
CA ILE A 488 -36.18 -18.58 38.11
C ILE A 488 -37.50 -18.03 38.68
N SER A 489 -37.62 -16.73 38.93
CA SER A 489 -38.83 -16.12 39.49
C SER A 489 -39.94 -15.79 38.48
N ASN A 490 -39.63 -15.67 37.18
CA ASN A 490 -40.62 -15.34 36.14
C ASN A 490 -40.18 -15.86 34.74
N PRO A 491 -40.49 -17.12 34.38
CA PRO A 491 -40.01 -17.73 33.13
C PRO A 491 -40.68 -17.17 31.87
N VAL A 492 -41.91 -16.65 31.97
CA VAL A 492 -42.72 -16.22 30.81
C VAL A 492 -42.23 -14.89 30.21
N SER A 493 -41.84 -13.92 31.04
CA SER A 493 -41.34 -12.62 30.57
C SER A 493 -39.90 -12.70 30.00
N ALA A 494 -39.08 -13.62 30.51
CA ALA A 494 -37.74 -13.87 30.00
C ALA A 494 -37.76 -14.47 28.57
N LEU A 495 -38.72 -15.36 28.29
CA LEU A 495 -38.95 -15.94 26.97
C LEU A 495 -39.44 -14.90 25.95
N GLN A 496 -40.35 -14.00 26.36
CA GLN A 496 -40.80 -12.89 25.50
C GLN A 496 -39.65 -11.93 25.11
N HIS A 497 -38.77 -11.57 26.05
CA HIS A 497 -37.65 -10.66 25.77
C HIS A 497 -36.52 -11.29 24.94
N ALA A 498 -36.36 -12.61 24.96
CA ALA A 498 -35.37 -13.31 24.15
C ALA A 498 -35.81 -13.53 22.71
N VAL A 499 -37.11 -13.75 22.50
CA VAL A 499 -37.68 -14.16 21.21
C VAL A 499 -38.02 -12.97 20.31
N TRP A 500 -38.54 -11.88 20.88
CA TRP A 500 -38.97 -10.70 20.11
C TRP A 500 -37.87 -10.03 19.25
N PRO A 501 -36.63 -9.87 19.72
CA PRO A 501 -35.56 -9.25 18.93
C PRO A 501 -35.09 -10.07 17.72
N PHE A 502 -35.40 -11.36 17.68
CA PHE A 502 -35.08 -12.25 16.56
C PHE A 502 -36.13 -12.14 15.44
N PHE A 503 -37.42 -12.11 15.81
CA PHE A 503 -38.52 -11.92 14.86
C PHE A 503 -38.53 -10.52 14.23
N ASP A 504 -38.20 -9.47 14.99
CA ASP A 504 -38.04 -8.10 14.44
C ASP A 504 -36.91 -8.01 13.39
N ARG A 505 -35.86 -8.81 13.51
CA ARG A 505 -34.74 -8.81 12.54
C ARG A 505 -35.07 -9.55 11.25
N LEU A 506 -35.97 -10.54 11.30
CA LEU A 506 -36.44 -11.24 10.11
C LEU A 506 -37.46 -10.40 9.33
N GLY A 507 -38.34 -9.66 10.00
CA GLY A 507 -39.28 -8.74 9.36
C GLY A 507 -38.58 -7.65 8.53
N VAL A 508 -37.53 -7.02 9.09
CA VAL A 508 -36.76 -5.96 8.40
C VAL A 508 -36.04 -6.45 7.14
N GLY A 509 -35.64 -7.73 7.08
CA GLY A 509 -35.04 -8.33 5.89
C GLY A 509 -36.05 -8.59 4.77
N ILE A 510 -37.28 -8.99 5.14
CA ILE A 510 -38.38 -9.23 4.20
C ILE A 510 -38.88 -7.90 3.61
N ASP A 511 -38.96 -6.84 4.41
CA ASP A 511 -39.32 -5.50 3.96
C ASP A 511 -38.26 -4.87 3.02
N TRP A 512 -36.98 -5.21 3.21
CA TRP A 512 -35.89 -4.77 2.33
C TRP A 512 -36.00 -5.38 0.93
N VAL A 513 -36.24 -6.70 0.84
CA VAL A 513 -36.44 -7.38 -0.45
C VAL A 513 -37.72 -6.87 -1.12
N GLY A 514 -38.81 -6.72 -0.37
CA GLY A 514 -40.08 -6.21 -0.89
C GLY A 514 -39.99 -4.78 -1.42
N GLY A 515 -39.28 -3.88 -0.72
CA GLY A 515 -39.08 -2.49 -1.15
C GLY A 515 -38.22 -2.36 -2.41
N VAL A 516 -37.14 -3.14 -2.52
CA VAL A 516 -36.27 -3.15 -3.71
C VAL A 516 -37.02 -3.72 -4.92
N LEU A 517 -37.77 -4.81 -4.74
CA LEU A 517 -38.59 -5.39 -5.80
C LEU A 517 -39.64 -4.38 -6.29
N LYS A 518 -40.31 -3.68 -5.38
CA LYS A 518 -41.36 -2.72 -5.71
C LYS A 518 -40.81 -1.50 -6.45
N SER A 519 -39.65 -0.98 -6.07
CA SER A 519 -39.00 0.12 -6.79
C SER A 519 -38.49 -0.28 -8.18
N ILE A 520 -38.04 -1.53 -8.35
CA ILE A 520 -37.66 -2.06 -9.67
C ILE A 520 -38.90 -2.26 -10.55
N ILE A 521 -39.98 -2.80 -9.99
CA ILE A 521 -41.26 -3.01 -10.68
C ILE A 521 -41.87 -1.66 -11.10
N GLU A 522 -41.85 -0.63 -10.24
CA GLU A 522 -42.33 0.71 -10.59
C GLU A 522 -41.48 1.40 -11.65
N LEU A 523 -40.16 1.18 -11.67
CA LEU A 523 -39.27 1.72 -12.70
C LEU A 523 -39.47 1.01 -14.06
N ILE A 524 -39.67 -0.30 -14.05
CA ILE A 524 -39.95 -1.09 -15.25
C ILE A 524 -41.36 -0.80 -15.79
N TRP A 525 -42.36 -0.62 -14.92
CA TRP A 525 -43.71 -0.22 -15.31
C TRP A 525 -43.83 1.24 -15.73
N SER A 526 -42.87 2.10 -15.37
CA SER A 526 -42.77 3.47 -15.90
C SER A 526 -42.28 3.54 -17.35
N LEU A 527 -41.95 2.38 -17.96
CA LEU A 527 -41.57 2.24 -19.36
C LEU A 527 -42.66 1.49 -20.16
N PRO A 528 -43.74 2.18 -20.61
CA PRO A 528 -44.40 1.76 -21.83
C PRO A 528 -44.52 2.92 -22.84
N LEU A 529 -43.97 2.66 -24.04
CA LEU A 529 -44.42 3.13 -25.36
C LEU A 529 -45.24 4.44 -25.39
N MET A 530 -44.57 5.59 -25.27
CA MET A 530 -45.16 6.88 -25.65
C MET A 530 -44.11 7.81 -26.28
N GLY A 531 -44.16 7.88 -27.61
CA GLY A 531 -43.96 9.09 -28.42
C GLY A 531 -42.60 9.81 -28.35
N LEU A 532 -41.90 9.80 -29.47
CA LEU A 532 -40.69 10.55 -29.87
C LEU A 532 -40.66 12.07 -29.59
N HIS A 533 -41.66 12.67 -28.92
CA HIS A 533 -41.78 14.11 -28.77
C HIS A 533 -41.53 14.68 -27.36
N LYS A 534 -41.37 13.85 -26.32
CA LYS A 534 -41.04 14.33 -24.95
C LYS A 534 -39.66 13.95 -24.43
N ALA A 535 -38.83 13.27 -25.22
CA ALA A 535 -37.39 13.11 -24.92
C ALA A 535 -36.61 14.43 -24.98
N ARG A 536 -37.14 15.46 -25.66
CA ARG A 536 -36.52 16.79 -25.71
C ARG A 536 -36.62 17.57 -24.40
N LEU A 537 -37.53 17.21 -23.50
CA LEU A 537 -37.83 18.02 -22.30
C LEU A 537 -37.06 17.55 -21.06
N VAL A 538 -36.63 16.29 -21.00
CA VAL A 538 -35.70 15.80 -19.96
C VAL A 538 -34.25 16.19 -20.28
N ILE A 539 -33.90 16.32 -21.57
CA ILE A 539 -32.61 16.85 -22.01
C ILE A 539 -32.52 18.38 -21.81
N GLY A 540 -33.66 19.09 -21.81
CA GLY A 540 -33.71 20.54 -21.57
C GLY A 540 -33.48 20.99 -20.12
N VAL A 541 -33.72 20.12 -19.14
CA VAL A 541 -33.57 20.45 -17.70
C VAL A 541 -32.13 20.27 -17.19
N CYS A 542 -31.25 19.60 -17.95
CA CYS A 542 -29.82 19.52 -17.63
C CYS A 542 -28.94 20.52 -18.40
N ILE A 543 -29.48 21.34 -19.31
CA ILE A 543 -28.71 22.32 -20.11
C ILE A 543 -28.90 23.77 -19.60
N THR A 544 -29.78 24.00 -18.62
CA THR A 544 -30.03 25.33 -18.03
C THR A 544 -29.16 25.69 -16.80
N PRO A 545 -27.87 25.30 -16.75
CA PRO A 545 -26.86 26.18 -16.16
C PRO A 545 -25.77 26.62 -17.14
N VAL A 546 -25.76 26.15 -18.39
CA VAL A 546 -24.69 26.48 -19.36
C VAL A 546 -25.05 27.69 -20.24
N ALA A 547 -26.34 27.91 -20.53
CA ALA A 547 -26.76 29.08 -21.33
C ALA A 547 -26.82 30.40 -20.53
N LYS A 548 -27.01 30.36 -19.20
CA LYS A 548 -26.97 31.56 -18.34
C LYS A 548 -25.55 32.07 -18.08
N CYS A 549 -24.52 31.28 -18.39
CA CYS A 549 -23.13 31.71 -18.30
C CYS A 549 -22.67 32.49 -19.56
N ARG A 550 -23.36 32.34 -20.71
CA ARG A 550 -22.97 33.01 -21.96
C ARG A 550 -23.41 34.47 -22.04
N ALA A 551 -24.45 34.87 -21.31
CA ALA A 551 -24.98 36.24 -21.32
C ALA A 551 -24.30 37.19 -20.30
N ARG A 552 -23.26 36.73 -19.59
CA ARG A 552 -22.47 37.57 -18.66
C ARG A 552 -20.97 37.51 -18.98
N ILE A 553 -20.62 37.40 -20.27
CA ILE A 553 -19.24 37.49 -20.77
C ILE A 553 -19.18 38.50 -21.94
N HIS A 554 -19.88 39.63 -21.79
CA HIS A 554 -19.71 40.77 -22.70
C HIS A 554 -19.80 42.13 -21.99
N SER A 555 -19.18 42.21 -20.80
CA SER A 555 -18.83 43.50 -20.19
C SER A 555 -17.69 43.29 -19.21
N GLY A 556 -16.47 43.69 -19.60
CA GLY A 556 -15.33 43.78 -18.69
C GLY A 556 -14.13 42.91 -19.02
N ILE A 557 -13.54 43.07 -20.22
CA ILE A 557 -12.12 42.75 -20.40
C ILE A 557 -11.33 43.90 -19.78
N SER A 558 -11.05 43.79 -18.49
CA SER A 558 -10.00 44.53 -17.79
C SER A 558 -9.92 44.03 -16.35
N ASN A 559 -9.12 42.99 -16.12
CA ASN A 559 -8.10 42.98 -15.07
C ASN A 559 -7.45 41.60 -14.96
N ARG A 560 -6.14 41.62 -14.73
CA ARG A 560 -5.26 40.47 -14.56
C ARG A 560 -5.87 39.45 -13.59
N VAL A 561 -5.84 38.18 -13.95
CA VAL A 561 -6.19 37.06 -13.05
C VAL A 561 -5.13 37.03 -11.93
N HIS A 562 -5.43 37.67 -10.80
CA HIS A 562 -4.69 37.44 -9.58
C HIS A 562 -5.11 36.09 -9.01
N ILE A 563 -4.30 35.06 -9.25
CA ILE A 563 -4.41 33.77 -8.57
C ILE A 563 -3.91 34.00 -7.14
N ALA A 564 -4.82 34.08 -6.17
CA ALA A 564 -4.46 34.14 -4.76
C ALA A 564 -3.90 32.78 -4.32
N THR A 565 -2.57 32.64 -4.32
CA THR A 565 -1.83 31.41 -3.95
C THR A 565 -2.11 30.94 -2.52
N ASP A 566 -2.66 31.83 -1.69
CA ASP A 566 -2.79 31.63 -0.25
C ASP A 566 -4.16 31.03 0.13
N THR A 567 -5.01 30.75 -0.87
CA THR A 567 -6.33 30.14 -0.67
C THR A 567 -6.36 28.72 -1.26
N ASP A 568 -7.04 27.79 -0.59
CA ASP A 568 -7.20 26.41 -1.06
C ASP A 568 -7.68 26.38 -2.53
N ARG A 569 -8.68 27.20 -2.87
CA ARG A 569 -9.20 27.31 -4.24
C ARG A 569 -8.17 27.83 -5.25
N GLY A 570 -7.31 28.77 -4.86
CA GLY A 570 -6.24 29.28 -5.72
C GLY A 570 -5.14 28.24 -5.96
N SER A 571 -4.81 27.45 -4.94
CA SER A 571 -3.88 26.31 -5.04
C SER A 571 -4.43 25.22 -5.99
N TRP A 572 -5.71 24.86 -5.89
CA TRP A 572 -6.36 23.92 -6.83
C TRP A 572 -6.40 24.43 -8.28
N ILE A 573 -6.58 25.73 -8.49
CA ILE A 573 -6.57 26.34 -9.83
C ILE A 573 -5.15 26.33 -10.41
N LEU A 574 -4.14 26.72 -9.63
CA LEU A 574 -2.74 26.67 -10.05
C LEU A 574 -2.30 25.23 -10.38
N PHE A 575 -2.70 24.29 -9.54
CA PHE A 575 -2.46 22.86 -9.74
C PHE A 575 -3.12 22.34 -11.03
N GLY A 576 -4.37 22.70 -11.29
CA GLY A 576 -5.06 22.33 -12.53
C GLY A 576 -4.38 22.90 -13.78
N ILE A 577 -3.86 24.13 -13.70
CA ILE A 577 -3.08 24.77 -14.78
C ILE A 577 -1.76 24.02 -15.00
N ILE A 578 -0.98 23.77 -13.94
CA ILE A 578 0.29 23.04 -14.03
C ILE A 578 0.07 21.63 -14.58
N PHE A 579 -1.00 20.95 -14.16
CA PHE A 579 -1.37 19.63 -14.66
C PHE A 579 -1.71 19.64 -16.15
N ALA A 580 -2.53 20.60 -16.59
CA ALA A 580 -2.87 20.74 -18.01
C ALA A 580 -1.60 21.02 -18.85
N VAL A 581 -0.69 21.87 -18.37
CA VAL A 581 0.60 22.11 -19.00
C VAL A 581 1.42 20.82 -19.09
N LEU A 582 1.50 20.04 -18.02
CA LEU A 582 2.30 18.80 -17.97
C LEU A 582 1.75 17.73 -18.92
N VAL A 583 0.42 17.61 -19.04
CA VAL A 583 -0.25 16.75 -20.02
C VAL A 583 0.06 17.20 -21.45
N VAL A 584 0.02 18.51 -21.73
CA VAL A 584 0.34 19.07 -23.05
C VAL A 584 1.82 18.86 -23.39
N VAL A 585 2.74 19.04 -22.43
CA VAL A 585 4.18 18.80 -22.62
C VAL A 585 4.44 17.34 -22.98
N VAL A 586 3.83 16.39 -22.26
CA VAL A 586 3.97 14.96 -22.58
C VAL A 586 3.33 14.61 -23.91
N TRP A 587 2.23 15.28 -24.27
CA TRP A 587 1.63 15.13 -25.58
C TRP A 587 2.52 15.63 -26.72
N LEU A 588 3.36 16.64 -26.47
CA LEU A 588 4.30 17.19 -27.45
C LEU A 588 5.59 16.37 -27.57
N LEU A 589 5.96 15.61 -26.54
CA LEU A 589 7.18 14.79 -26.58
C LEU A 589 7.06 13.66 -27.63
N PRO A 590 8.13 13.42 -28.41
CA PRO A 590 8.16 12.31 -29.36
C PRO A 590 8.14 10.97 -28.62
N SER A 591 7.29 10.04 -29.05
CA SER A 591 7.15 8.69 -28.49
C SER A 591 7.18 7.66 -29.60
N VAL A 592 7.78 6.49 -29.35
CA VAL A 592 7.95 5.41 -30.34
C VAL A 592 6.60 4.83 -30.78
N THR A 593 5.58 4.83 -29.91
CA THR A 593 4.23 4.32 -30.23
C THR A 593 3.12 5.14 -29.57
N PRO A 594 1.88 5.15 -30.11
CA PRO A 594 0.73 5.79 -29.46
C PRO A 594 0.39 5.21 -28.07
N LEU A 595 0.69 3.93 -27.86
CA LEU A 595 0.53 3.23 -26.59
C LEU A 595 1.46 3.80 -25.50
N THR A 596 2.72 4.05 -25.84
CA THR A 596 3.68 4.61 -24.86
C THR A 596 3.31 6.04 -24.48
N LYS A 597 2.77 6.82 -25.42
CA LYS A 597 2.24 8.17 -25.17
C LYS A 597 1.03 8.16 -24.23
N THR A 598 0.08 7.28 -24.47
CA THR A 598 -1.12 7.13 -23.62
C THR A 598 -0.76 6.63 -22.21
N LEU A 599 0.22 5.74 -22.08
CA LEU A 599 0.74 5.28 -20.79
C LEU A 599 1.46 6.40 -20.01
N GLN A 600 2.20 7.28 -20.68
CA GLN A 600 2.86 8.43 -20.03
C GLN A 600 1.83 9.44 -19.51
N VAL A 601 0.80 9.76 -20.29
CA VAL A 601 -0.30 10.63 -19.86
C VAL A 601 -1.08 9.98 -18.71
N ALA A 602 -1.40 8.69 -18.80
CA ALA A 602 -2.07 7.95 -17.73
C ALA A 602 -1.24 7.93 -16.43
N ARG A 603 0.10 7.84 -16.52
CA ARG A 603 1.01 7.92 -15.37
C ARG A 603 0.94 9.28 -14.67
N ILE A 604 0.85 10.38 -15.44
CA ILE A 604 0.71 11.73 -14.87
C ILE A 604 -0.67 11.91 -14.25
N VAL A 605 -1.73 11.49 -14.92
CA VAL A 605 -3.11 11.57 -14.42
C VAL A 605 -3.27 10.76 -13.13
N THR A 606 -2.71 9.56 -13.05
CA THR A 606 -2.74 8.74 -11.85
C THR A 606 -1.91 9.36 -10.73
N LEU A 607 -0.67 9.77 -10.99
CA LEU A 607 0.20 10.37 -9.97
C LEU A 607 -0.34 11.70 -9.44
N VAL A 608 -1.00 12.49 -10.27
CA VAL A 608 -1.60 13.77 -9.89
C VAL A 608 -2.99 13.61 -9.27
N GLY A 609 -3.81 12.68 -9.75
CA GLY A 609 -5.10 12.33 -9.13
C GLY A 609 -4.94 11.78 -7.71
N ILE A 610 -3.79 11.15 -7.44
CA ILE A 610 -3.35 10.71 -6.11
C ILE A 610 -3.14 11.91 -5.16
N PHE A 611 -2.47 12.98 -5.60
CA PHE A 611 -2.29 14.19 -4.80
C PHE A 611 -3.56 15.05 -4.73
N GLY A 612 -4.45 14.91 -5.73
CA GLY A 612 -5.71 15.63 -5.83
C GLY A 612 -6.85 15.11 -4.92
N LEU A 613 -6.61 14.10 -4.08
CA LEU A 613 -7.61 13.50 -3.19
C LEU A 613 -7.27 13.64 -1.70
N ALA A 614 -6.09 14.18 -1.38
CA ALA A 614 -5.71 14.62 -0.03
C ALA A 614 -6.21 16.05 0.21
#